data_AF-A0A7S0QC57-F1
#
_entry.id   AF-A0A7S0QC57-F1
#
_cell.length_a   1.000
_cell.length_b   1.000
_cell.length_c   1.000
_cell.angle_alpha   90.00
_cell.angle_beta   90.00
_cell.angle_gamma   90.00
#
_symmetry.space_group_name_H-M   'P 1'
#
loop_
_entity.id
_entity.type
_entity.pdbx_description
1 polymer ?
#
loop_
_entity_poly.entity_id
_entity_poly.type
_entity_poly.pdbx_seq_one_letter_code
_entity_poly.pdbx_strand_id
1 'polypeptide(L)'
;GACSKEACTDRGDDGLPHGWLLRAFESVNRTWPSRDHRLINRGKMATPPSGYTECLNRYAPLDADVVLLSFAEMCIRKGTYATGRVRLERLTELERLRVQQSDSLEGLLSGEFFASVETLIRDLRAREDPPAIVFFNVFRWHCASEGAPRGGYCPFERSCDAAFMELAQFYQVSVISLRNAFWHDAAGPRYQYRKWTSDEGLHFDLQHGDRMA
;
A
#
# COMPACT_ATOMS: atom_id res chain seq x y z
N GLY A 1 -17.33 -16.65 -9.56
CA GLY A 1 -16.89 -16.90 -8.17
C GLY A 1 -16.04 -15.74 -7.67
N ALA A 2 -15.79 -15.62 -6.36
CA ALA A 2 -15.02 -14.51 -5.78
C ALA A 2 -13.64 -14.28 -6.47
N CYS A 3 -12.99 -15.36 -6.90
CA CYS A 3 -11.72 -15.31 -7.61
C CYS A 3 -11.79 -14.82 -9.08
N SER A 4 -12.97 -14.61 -9.66
CA SER A 4 -13.12 -14.32 -11.10
C SER A 4 -13.03 -12.85 -11.49
N LYS A 5 -13.03 -11.91 -10.52
CA LYS A 5 -12.91 -10.47 -10.84
C LYS A 5 -11.57 -10.21 -11.53
N GLU A 6 -11.63 -9.48 -12.66
CA GLU A 6 -10.46 -9.04 -13.40
C GLU A 6 -9.55 -8.15 -12.55
N ALA A 7 -8.27 -8.12 -12.90
CA ALA A 7 -7.32 -7.22 -12.27
C ALA A 7 -7.60 -5.78 -12.71
N CYS A 8 -7.44 -4.82 -11.80
CA CYS A 8 -7.48 -3.42 -12.17
C CYS A 8 -6.13 -3.04 -12.76
N THR A 9 -6.12 -2.58 -14.01
CA THR A 9 -4.96 -1.89 -14.58
C THR A 9 -5.32 -0.42 -14.58
N ASP A 10 -4.56 0.38 -13.82
CA ASP A 10 -4.70 1.82 -13.88
C ASP A 10 -4.35 2.26 -15.31
N ARG A 11 -5.30 2.94 -15.95
CA ARG A 11 -5.14 3.51 -17.27
C ARG A 11 -5.33 5.01 -17.19
N GLY A 12 -4.50 5.75 -17.89
CA GLY A 12 -4.60 7.20 -17.99
C GLY A 12 -5.65 7.59 -19.01
N ASP A 13 -5.82 8.89 -19.21
CA ASP A 13 -6.72 9.46 -20.22
C ASP A 13 -6.34 9.04 -21.65
N ASP A 14 -5.08 8.66 -21.86
CA ASP A 14 -4.55 8.11 -23.12
C ASP A 14 -4.90 6.62 -23.35
N GLY A 15 -5.54 5.97 -22.38
CA GLY A 15 -5.89 4.55 -22.40
C GLY A 15 -4.70 3.60 -22.24
N LEU A 16 -3.48 4.11 -22.05
CA LEU A 16 -2.28 3.31 -21.81
C LEU A 16 -2.23 2.86 -20.34
N PRO A 17 -1.57 1.72 -20.03
CA PRO A 17 -1.34 1.34 -18.65
C PRO A 17 -0.34 2.30 -17.99
N HIS A 18 -0.68 2.79 -16.80
CA HIS A 18 0.21 3.59 -15.96
C HIS A 18 0.36 2.96 -14.58
N GLY A 19 1.31 3.48 -13.81
CA GLY A 19 1.51 3.07 -12.42
C GLY A 19 2.97 2.76 -12.08
N TRP A 20 3.30 2.86 -10.79
CA TRP A 20 4.65 2.67 -10.28
C TRP A 20 5.20 1.27 -10.59
N LEU A 21 4.35 0.25 -10.61
CA LEU A 21 4.76 -1.14 -10.85
C LEU A 21 5.27 -1.34 -12.28
N LEU A 22 4.63 -0.69 -13.26
CA LEU A 22 5.10 -0.72 -14.65
C LEU A 22 6.47 -0.06 -14.77
N ARG A 23 6.66 1.11 -14.14
CA ARG A 23 7.96 1.83 -14.14
C ARG A 23 9.06 1.04 -13.44
N ALA A 24 8.75 0.36 -12.34
CA ALA A 24 9.69 -0.52 -11.65
C ALA A 24 10.13 -1.68 -12.57
N PHE A 25 9.16 -2.32 -13.23
CA PHE A 25 9.43 -3.40 -14.17
C PHE A 25 10.23 -2.95 -15.40
N GLU A 26 9.91 -1.78 -15.97
CA GLU A 26 10.71 -1.16 -17.03
C GLU A 26 12.17 -0.94 -16.59
N SER A 27 12.38 -0.51 -15.34
CA SER A 27 13.73 -0.32 -14.79
C SER A 27 14.48 -1.65 -14.63
N VAL A 28 13.80 -2.71 -14.20
CA VAL A 28 14.37 -4.08 -14.15
C VAL A 28 14.78 -4.53 -15.54
N ASN A 29 13.90 -4.40 -16.54
CA ASN A 29 14.20 -4.79 -17.93
C ASN A 29 15.35 -3.99 -18.55
N ARG A 30 15.49 -2.72 -18.19
CA ARG A 30 16.61 -1.90 -18.64
C ARG A 30 17.93 -2.31 -17.99
N THR A 31 17.89 -2.75 -16.74
CA THR A 31 19.08 -3.13 -15.96
C THR A 31 19.54 -4.55 -16.30
N TRP A 32 18.59 -5.48 -16.42
CA TRP A 32 18.81 -6.89 -16.77
C TRP A 32 17.85 -7.28 -17.89
N PRO A 33 18.24 -7.06 -19.17
CA PRO A 33 17.35 -7.35 -20.29
C PRO A 33 17.14 -8.85 -20.46
N SER A 34 15.88 -9.27 -20.48
CA SER A 34 15.46 -10.63 -20.81
C SER A 34 14.16 -10.60 -21.60
N ARG A 35 14.01 -11.54 -22.54
CA ARG A 35 12.75 -11.73 -23.30
C ARG A 35 11.68 -12.45 -22.49
N ASP A 36 12.09 -13.11 -21.41
CA ASP A 36 11.22 -13.96 -20.61
C ASP A 36 10.65 -13.22 -19.39
N HIS A 37 11.08 -11.99 -19.14
CA HIS A 37 10.51 -11.16 -18.08
C HIS A 37 9.03 -10.89 -18.36
N ARG A 38 8.18 -11.20 -17.37
CA ARG A 38 6.73 -11.03 -17.43
C ARG A 38 6.26 -10.25 -16.23
N LEU A 39 5.48 -9.19 -16.46
CA LEU A 39 4.76 -8.48 -15.41
C LEU A 39 3.32 -8.97 -15.34
N ILE A 40 2.89 -9.46 -14.17
CA ILE A 40 1.51 -9.89 -13.92
C ILE A 40 0.96 -9.05 -12.77
N ASN A 41 0.19 -8.02 -13.10
CA ASN A 41 -0.49 -7.21 -12.11
C ASN A 41 -1.84 -7.85 -11.74
N ARG A 42 -2.01 -8.17 -10.45
CA ARG A 42 -3.26 -8.70 -9.87
C ARG A 42 -3.83 -7.82 -8.76
N GLY A 43 -3.34 -6.58 -8.66
CA GLY A 43 -3.87 -5.58 -7.75
C GLY A 43 -5.35 -5.33 -7.99
N LYS A 44 -6.07 -5.16 -6.88
CA LYS A 44 -7.48 -4.81 -6.84
C LYS A 44 -7.68 -3.65 -5.89
N MET A 45 -8.40 -2.64 -6.35
CA MET A 45 -8.75 -1.48 -5.53
C MET A 45 -9.49 -1.91 -4.27
N ALA A 46 -9.15 -1.27 -3.15
CA ALA A 46 -9.81 -1.44 -1.85
C ALA A 46 -10.00 -2.90 -1.40
N THR A 47 -9.07 -3.79 -1.75
CA THR A 47 -9.15 -5.23 -1.44
C THR A 47 -8.17 -5.59 -0.32
N PRO A 48 -8.65 -6.08 0.84
CA PRO A 48 -7.78 -6.50 1.94
C PRO A 48 -7.05 -7.80 1.61
N PRO A 49 -5.99 -8.17 2.36
CA PRO A 49 -5.25 -9.42 2.15
C PRO A 49 -6.12 -10.67 2.22
N SER A 50 -7.18 -10.69 3.04
CA SER A 50 -8.13 -11.81 3.09
C SER A 50 -8.84 -12.09 1.76
N GLY A 51 -8.96 -11.09 0.88
CA GLY A 51 -9.50 -11.30 -0.47
C GLY A 51 -8.55 -12.03 -1.43
N TYR A 52 -7.27 -12.17 -1.05
CA TYR A 52 -6.25 -12.84 -1.85
C TYR A 52 -5.93 -14.25 -1.35
N THR A 53 -6.06 -14.52 -0.06
CA THR A 53 -5.75 -15.84 0.54
C THR A 53 -6.56 -16.95 -0.12
N GLU A 54 -7.86 -16.75 -0.32
CA GLU A 54 -8.76 -17.73 -0.96
C GLU A 54 -8.41 -18.05 -2.42
N CYS A 55 -7.69 -17.16 -3.09
CA CYS A 55 -7.49 -17.17 -4.54
C CYS A 55 -6.00 -17.06 -4.92
N LEU A 56 -5.09 -17.37 -4.01
CA LEU A 56 -3.67 -17.10 -4.16
C LEU A 56 -3.09 -17.65 -5.46
N ASN A 57 -3.35 -18.92 -5.79
CA ASN A 57 -2.80 -19.55 -7.00
C ASN A 57 -3.34 -18.96 -8.31
N ARG A 58 -4.43 -18.21 -8.27
CA ARG A 58 -4.92 -17.45 -9.42
C ARG A 58 -4.24 -16.09 -9.55
N TYR A 59 -3.83 -15.50 -8.43
CA TYR A 59 -3.21 -14.18 -8.39
C TYR A 59 -1.68 -14.22 -8.45
N ALA A 60 -1.05 -15.21 -7.84
CA ALA A 60 0.36 -15.49 -7.95
C ALA A 60 0.52 -16.81 -8.72
N PRO A 61 0.92 -16.77 -10.00
CA PRO A 61 1.26 -17.97 -10.76
C PRO A 61 2.22 -18.88 -9.99
N LEU A 62 2.14 -20.18 -10.21
CA LEU A 62 3.00 -21.16 -9.51
C LEU A 62 4.47 -21.01 -9.92
N ASP A 63 4.71 -20.51 -11.13
CA ASP A 63 6.02 -20.22 -11.75
C ASP A 63 6.48 -18.77 -11.52
N ALA A 64 5.90 -18.04 -10.57
CA ALA A 64 6.35 -16.68 -10.28
C ALA A 64 7.71 -16.71 -9.57
N ASP A 65 8.70 -15.98 -10.10
CA ASP A 65 10.01 -15.83 -9.43
C ASP A 65 9.97 -14.81 -8.29
N VAL A 66 9.13 -13.78 -8.42
CA VAL A 66 9.00 -12.68 -7.46
C VAL A 66 7.53 -12.32 -7.26
N VAL A 67 7.11 -12.18 -6.01
CA VAL A 67 5.77 -11.69 -5.64
C VAL A 67 5.90 -10.43 -4.80
N LEU A 68 5.37 -9.32 -5.33
CA LEU A 68 5.22 -8.07 -4.59
C LEU A 68 3.86 -8.03 -3.90
N LEU A 69 3.86 -7.93 -2.58
CA LEU A 69 2.65 -7.78 -1.77
C LEU A 69 2.49 -6.32 -1.36
N SER A 70 1.41 -5.68 -1.79
CA SER A 70 1.05 -4.33 -1.40
C SER A 70 -0.43 -4.25 -1.04
N PHE A 71 -0.71 -3.89 0.21
CA PHE A 71 -2.08 -3.70 0.70
C PHE A 71 -2.34 -2.26 1.13
N ALA A 72 -1.45 -1.33 0.77
CA ALA A 72 -1.56 0.07 1.15
C ALA A 72 -1.90 0.24 2.64
N GLU A 73 -2.90 1.06 2.95
CA GLU A 73 -3.38 1.28 4.31
C GLU A 73 -4.48 0.31 4.76
N MET A 74 -4.73 -0.79 4.03
CA MET A 74 -5.84 -1.70 4.34
C MET A 74 -5.71 -2.44 5.70
N CYS A 75 -4.62 -2.24 6.45
CA CYS A 75 -4.54 -2.72 7.83
C CYS A 75 -5.39 -1.90 8.80
N ILE A 76 -5.74 -0.68 8.45
CA ILE A 76 -6.54 0.19 9.30
C ILE A 76 -8.02 -0.24 9.19
N ARG A 77 -8.67 -0.46 10.34
CA ARG A 77 -10.08 -0.90 10.39
C ARG A 77 -11.00 0.04 9.60
N LYS A 78 -11.92 -0.52 8.81
CA LYS A 78 -12.92 0.21 7.97
C LYS A 78 -13.76 1.30 8.66
N GLY A 79 -13.73 1.40 9.99
CA GLY A 79 -14.44 2.43 10.76
C GLY A 79 -13.66 3.70 11.06
N THR A 80 -12.33 3.69 11.01
CA THR A 80 -11.50 4.88 11.34
C THR A 80 -11.37 5.85 10.16
N TYR A 81 -11.57 5.38 8.93
CA TYR A 81 -11.63 6.27 7.75
C TYR A 81 -12.82 7.25 7.80
N ALA A 82 -13.92 6.85 8.43
CA ALA A 82 -15.11 7.70 8.56
C ALA A 82 -15.01 8.72 9.71
N THR A 83 -14.13 8.50 10.68
CA THR A 83 -14.04 9.36 11.88
C THR A 83 -13.26 10.65 11.67
N GLY A 84 -12.54 10.83 10.55
CA GLY A 84 -11.93 12.11 10.18
C GLY A 84 -12.95 13.27 10.01
N ARG A 85 -14.26 12.98 9.97
CA ARG A 85 -15.33 13.99 9.97
C ARG A 85 -16.19 14.03 11.23
N VAL A 86 -16.01 13.10 12.17
CA VAL A 86 -16.73 13.18 13.44
C VAL A 86 -15.89 14.06 14.35
N ARG A 87 -16.27 15.35 14.51
CA ARG A 87 -15.69 16.22 15.55
C ARG A 87 -15.64 15.41 16.85
N LEU A 88 -14.43 15.15 17.36
CA LEU A 88 -14.19 14.45 18.64
C LEU A 88 -15.04 15.03 19.79
N GLU A 89 -15.40 16.31 19.66
CA GLU A 89 -16.34 17.04 20.51
C GLU A 89 -17.71 16.35 20.69
N ARG A 90 -18.18 15.57 19.69
CA ARG A 90 -19.48 14.88 19.72
C ARG A 90 -19.42 13.41 20.15
N LEU A 91 -18.22 12.86 20.33
CA LEU A 91 -18.07 11.51 20.86
C LEU A 91 -18.37 11.50 22.36
N THR A 92 -19.13 10.51 22.79
CA THR A 92 -19.26 10.14 24.21
C THR A 92 -17.89 9.77 24.78
N GLU A 93 -17.74 9.85 26.10
CA GLU A 93 -16.48 9.50 26.77
C GLU A 93 -16.05 8.04 26.51
N LEU A 94 -17.02 7.13 26.40
CA LEU A 94 -16.79 5.72 26.07
C LEU A 94 -16.31 5.53 24.62
N GLU A 95 -16.78 6.36 23.68
CA GLU A 95 -16.29 6.38 22.31
C GLU A 95 -14.90 6.99 22.22
N ARG A 96 -14.59 8.04 23.01
CA ARG A 96 -13.23 8.60 23.08
C ARG A 96 -12.23 7.60 23.65
N LEU A 97 -12.61 6.86 24.69
CA LEU A 97 -11.77 5.80 25.25
C LEU A 97 -11.58 4.64 24.27
N ARG A 98 -12.60 4.28 23.49
CA ARG A 98 -12.45 3.29 22.39
C ARG A 98 -11.56 3.80 21.27
N VAL A 99 -11.64 5.09 20.93
CA VAL A 99 -10.74 5.72 19.96
C VAL A 99 -9.29 5.73 20.48
N GLN A 100 -9.07 6.11 21.74
CA GLN A 100 -7.75 6.06 22.39
C GLN A 100 -7.22 4.63 22.60
N GLN A 101 -8.07 3.64 22.84
CA GLN A 101 -7.64 2.23 22.87
C GLN A 101 -7.38 1.70 21.46
N SER A 102 -8.12 2.15 20.46
CA SER A 102 -7.80 1.90 19.06
C SER A 102 -6.55 2.64 18.57
N ASP A 103 -5.98 3.52 19.40
CA ASP A 103 -4.70 4.17 19.11
C ASP A 103 -3.48 3.32 19.42
N SER A 104 -3.63 2.20 20.14
CA SER A 104 -2.54 1.24 20.28
C SER A 104 -2.29 0.54 18.93
N LEU A 105 -1.04 0.13 18.69
CA LEU A 105 -0.68 -0.64 17.49
C LEU A 105 -1.57 -1.90 17.35
N GLU A 106 -1.90 -2.54 18.47
CA GLU A 106 -2.83 -3.68 18.56
C GLU A 106 -4.28 -3.33 18.20
N GLY A 107 -4.72 -2.09 18.47
CA GLY A 107 -6.06 -1.61 18.14
C GLY A 107 -6.22 -1.21 16.67
N LEU A 108 -5.12 -0.77 16.04
CA LEU A 108 -5.08 -0.35 14.64
C LEU A 108 -5.03 -1.54 13.68
N LEU A 109 -4.17 -2.51 13.97
CA LEU A 109 -4.03 -3.71 13.15
C LEU A 109 -5.21 -4.62 13.45
N SER A 110 -6.07 -4.86 12.46
CA SER A 110 -7.01 -5.97 12.62
C SER A 110 -6.19 -7.26 12.70
N GLY A 111 -6.40 -8.07 13.73
CA GLY A 111 -5.78 -9.40 13.79
C GLY A 111 -6.06 -10.23 12.52
N GLU A 112 -7.20 -9.96 11.88
CA GLU A 112 -7.54 -10.51 10.55
C GLU A 112 -6.55 -10.07 9.45
N PHE A 113 -6.14 -8.80 9.40
CA PHE A 113 -5.15 -8.32 8.43
C PHE A 113 -3.83 -9.05 8.61
N PHE A 114 -3.31 -9.08 9.84
CA PHE A 114 -2.03 -9.73 10.12
C PHE A 114 -2.07 -11.22 9.78
N ALA A 115 -3.10 -11.93 10.26
CA ALA A 115 -3.30 -13.35 9.97
C ALA A 115 -3.41 -13.61 8.47
N SER A 116 -4.10 -12.75 7.72
CA SER A 116 -4.25 -12.92 6.27
C SER A 116 -2.94 -12.71 5.51
N VAL A 117 -2.16 -11.67 5.88
CA VAL A 117 -0.84 -11.45 5.27
C VAL A 117 0.09 -12.62 5.62
N GLU A 118 0.07 -13.07 6.86
CA GLU A 118 0.85 -14.23 7.30
C GLU A 118 0.47 -15.50 6.51
N THR A 119 -0.82 -15.78 6.33
CA THR A 119 -1.29 -16.90 5.50
C THR A 119 -0.72 -16.81 4.08
N LEU A 120 -0.77 -15.63 3.44
CA LEU A 120 -0.21 -15.44 2.10
C LEU A 120 1.29 -15.77 2.05
N ILE A 121 2.07 -15.30 3.03
CA ILE A 121 3.51 -15.60 3.10
C ILE A 121 3.74 -17.10 3.24
N ARG A 122 3.04 -17.74 4.18
CA ARG A 122 3.20 -19.16 4.46
C ARG A 122 2.85 -20.01 3.24
N ASP A 123 1.75 -19.68 2.55
CA ASP A 123 1.32 -20.40 1.36
C ASP A 123 2.30 -20.20 0.18
N LEU A 124 2.83 -18.98 0.00
CA LEU A 124 3.86 -18.72 -1.03
C LEU A 124 5.16 -19.47 -0.73
N ARG A 125 5.61 -19.50 0.53
CA ARG A 125 6.84 -20.20 0.95
C ARG A 125 6.70 -21.73 0.96
N ALA A 126 5.48 -22.26 1.04
CA ALA A 126 5.21 -23.69 1.03
C ALA A 126 5.19 -24.28 -0.39
N ARG A 127 5.35 -23.45 -1.44
CA ARG A 127 5.45 -23.92 -2.83
C ARG A 127 6.73 -24.72 -3.05
N GLU A 128 6.70 -25.60 -4.03
CA GLU A 128 7.87 -26.40 -4.44
C GLU A 128 9.05 -25.51 -4.87
N ASP A 129 8.76 -24.46 -5.62
CA ASP A 129 9.70 -23.39 -5.98
C ASP A 129 9.17 -22.05 -5.43
N PRO A 130 9.57 -21.64 -4.21
CA PRO A 130 9.00 -20.48 -3.55
C PRO A 130 9.51 -19.17 -4.16
N PRO A 131 8.63 -18.21 -4.52
CA PRO A 131 9.06 -16.92 -5.03
C PRO A 131 9.83 -16.11 -3.99
N ALA A 132 10.67 -15.19 -4.45
CA ALA A 132 11.10 -14.07 -3.63
C ALA A 132 9.88 -13.21 -3.25
N ILE A 133 9.67 -12.99 -1.95
CA ILE A 133 8.56 -12.18 -1.45
C ILE A 133 9.10 -10.79 -1.09
N VAL A 134 8.43 -9.76 -1.58
CA VAL A 134 8.75 -8.36 -1.26
C VAL A 134 7.48 -7.66 -0.79
N PHE A 135 7.52 -7.09 0.42
CA PHE A 135 6.50 -6.15 0.84
C PHE A 135 6.77 -4.78 0.22
N PHE A 136 5.75 -4.23 -0.41
CA PHE A 136 5.78 -2.86 -0.91
C PHE A 136 4.74 -2.04 -0.15
N ASN A 137 5.21 -1.28 0.84
CA ASN A 137 4.32 -0.46 1.66
C ASN A 137 4.16 0.94 1.07
N VAL A 138 2.92 1.28 0.75
CA VAL A 138 2.50 2.65 0.45
C VAL A 138 1.80 3.24 1.67
N PHE A 139 1.79 4.56 1.76
CA PHE A 139 1.25 5.30 2.90
C PHE A 139 0.37 6.44 2.39
N ARG A 140 -0.45 7.00 3.28
CA ARG A 140 -1.31 8.14 2.98
C ARG A 140 -0.80 9.43 3.62
N TRP A 141 -1.05 10.52 2.91
CA TRP A 141 -0.78 11.88 3.37
C TRP A 141 -2.00 12.47 4.08
N HIS A 142 -1.86 12.83 5.35
CA HIS A 142 -2.95 13.40 6.13
C HIS A 142 -3.40 14.79 5.61
N CYS A 143 -2.49 15.55 4.99
CA CYS A 143 -2.80 16.92 4.56
C CYS A 143 -3.61 17.03 3.28
N ALA A 144 -3.59 16.00 2.42
CA ALA A 144 -4.30 16.06 1.15
C ALA A 144 -5.83 16.06 1.36
N SER A 145 -6.30 15.41 2.42
CA SER A 145 -7.73 15.23 2.71
C SER A 145 -8.38 16.36 3.53
N GLU A 146 -7.59 17.18 4.26
CA GLU A 146 -8.12 18.14 5.24
C GLU A 146 -7.97 19.62 4.88
N GLY A 147 -7.47 19.94 3.69
CA GLY A 147 -7.29 21.34 3.28
C GLY A 147 -6.24 22.07 4.13
N ALA A 148 -5.21 21.34 4.57
CA ALA A 148 -4.12 21.91 5.35
C ALA A 148 -3.54 23.16 4.64
N PRO A 149 -3.22 24.24 5.37
CA PRO A 149 -2.70 25.46 4.77
C PRO A 149 -1.45 25.14 3.94
N ARG A 150 -1.40 25.66 2.71
CA ARG A 150 -0.26 25.49 1.79
C ARG A 150 1.04 25.83 2.53
N GLY A 151 1.91 24.83 2.73
CA GLY A 151 3.21 25.00 3.40
C GLY A 151 3.25 24.60 4.88
N GLY A 152 2.17 24.04 5.44
CA GLY A 152 2.19 23.44 6.78
C GLY A 152 2.87 22.07 6.82
N TYR A 153 3.42 21.69 7.98
CA TYR A 153 3.92 20.35 8.24
C TYR A 153 2.77 19.33 8.16
N CYS A 154 2.98 18.28 7.38
CA CYS A 154 1.99 17.24 7.14
C CYS A 154 2.41 15.95 7.82
N PRO A 155 1.79 15.59 8.97
CA PRO A 155 2.07 14.31 9.57
C PRO A 155 1.61 13.20 8.62
N PHE A 156 2.36 12.10 8.62
CA PHE A 156 2.00 10.91 7.88
C PHE A 156 0.86 10.24 8.61
N GLU A 157 -0.12 9.72 7.87
CA GLU A 157 -1.13 8.86 8.49
C GLU A 157 -0.43 7.60 9.03
N ARG A 158 -1.05 6.96 10.03
CA ARG A 158 -0.50 5.73 10.58
C ARG A 158 -0.52 4.67 9.49
N SER A 159 0.66 4.27 9.04
CA SER A 159 0.83 3.28 7.99
C SER A 159 0.92 1.86 8.55
N CYS A 160 0.71 0.88 7.68
CA CYS A 160 0.90 -0.53 7.99
C CYS A 160 2.38 -0.95 8.09
N ASP A 161 3.33 0.01 8.05
CA ASP A 161 4.77 -0.26 8.01
C ASP A 161 5.20 -1.15 9.18
N ALA A 162 4.74 -0.85 10.40
CA ALA A 162 5.15 -1.61 11.58
C ALA A 162 4.76 -3.10 11.47
N ALA A 163 3.54 -3.39 11.02
CA ALA A 163 3.06 -4.77 10.81
C ALA A 163 3.87 -5.49 9.73
N PHE A 164 4.12 -4.82 8.60
CA PHE A 164 4.93 -5.39 7.54
C PHE A 164 6.37 -5.61 7.97
N MET A 165 6.97 -4.71 8.75
CA MET A 165 8.32 -4.85 9.26
C MET A 165 8.45 -6.02 10.23
N GLU A 166 7.45 -6.24 11.10
CA GLU A 166 7.43 -7.37 12.01
C GLU A 166 7.35 -8.71 11.26
N LEU A 167 6.39 -8.83 10.33
CA LEU A 167 6.29 -10.02 9.47
C LEU A 167 7.54 -10.21 8.61
N ALA A 168 8.11 -9.13 8.09
CA ALA A 168 9.32 -9.18 7.29
C ALA A 168 10.51 -9.70 8.07
N GLN A 169 10.69 -9.23 9.31
CA GLN A 169 11.74 -9.68 10.20
C GLN A 169 11.53 -11.16 10.58
N PHE A 170 10.30 -11.56 10.89
CA PHE A 170 10.01 -12.94 11.26
C PHE A 170 10.23 -13.91 10.08
N TYR A 171 9.71 -13.59 8.90
CA TYR A 171 9.78 -14.44 7.72
C TYR A 171 11.04 -14.24 6.86
N GLN A 172 11.89 -13.26 7.22
CA GLN A 172 13.10 -12.87 6.48
C GLN A 172 12.80 -12.48 5.02
N VAL A 173 11.77 -11.66 4.82
CA VAL A 173 11.39 -11.14 3.49
C VAL A 173 11.75 -9.65 3.35
N SER A 174 11.93 -9.18 2.12
CA SER A 174 12.35 -7.80 1.86
C SER A 174 11.18 -6.82 2.02
N VAL A 175 11.46 -5.59 2.44
CA VAL A 175 10.48 -4.50 2.53
C VAL A 175 10.98 -3.28 1.77
N ILE A 176 10.12 -2.72 0.94
CA ILE A 176 10.27 -1.40 0.34
C ILE A 176 9.21 -0.51 0.97
N SER A 177 9.62 0.49 1.74
CA SER A 177 8.73 1.46 2.36
C SER A 177 8.81 2.79 1.62
N LEU A 178 7.74 3.15 0.91
CA LEU A 178 7.66 4.47 0.29
C LEU A 178 7.66 5.58 1.34
N ARG A 179 7.13 5.32 2.54
CA ARG A 179 7.15 6.29 3.64
C ARG A 179 8.57 6.72 3.94
N ASN A 180 9.47 5.77 4.18
CA ASN A 180 10.86 6.09 4.50
C ASN A 180 11.62 6.66 3.30
N ALA A 181 11.35 6.18 2.09
CA ALA A 181 12.00 6.67 0.89
C ALA A 181 11.63 8.14 0.59
N PHE A 182 10.35 8.49 0.75
CA PHE A 182 9.87 9.83 0.43
C PHE A 182 9.85 10.77 1.62
N TRP A 183 9.94 10.31 2.88
CA TRP A 183 9.82 11.16 4.07
C TRP A 183 10.67 12.43 4.03
N HIS A 184 11.93 12.29 3.63
CA HIS A 184 12.87 13.41 3.63
C HIS A 184 12.60 14.41 2.51
N ASP A 185 12.31 13.89 1.32
CA ASP A 185 11.91 14.67 0.16
C ASP A 185 10.63 15.45 0.45
N ALA A 186 9.71 14.75 1.10
CA ALA A 186 8.41 15.21 1.47
C ALA A 186 8.39 16.32 2.52
N ALA A 187 9.26 16.24 3.52
CA ALA A 187 9.40 17.27 4.52
C ALA A 187 10.20 18.49 3.99
N GLY A 188 10.82 18.36 2.82
CA GLY A 188 11.67 19.38 2.22
C GLY A 188 10.90 20.42 1.40
N PRO A 189 11.46 21.62 1.21
CA PRO A 189 10.86 22.68 0.38
C PRO A 189 10.86 22.37 -1.12
N ARG A 190 11.58 21.32 -1.55
CA ARG A 190 11.77 20.94 -2.95
C ARG A 190 10.51 20.37 -3.59
N TYR A 191 9.66 19.71 -2.80
CA TYR A 191 8.47 19.06 -3.29
C TYR A 191 7.24 19.88 -2.89
N GLN A 192 6.66 20.60 -3.86
CA GLN A 192 5.37 21.24 -3.70
C GLN A 192 4.28 20.29 -4.22
N TYR A 193 3.56 19.65 -3.29
CA TYR A 193 2.49 18.67 -3.51
C TYR A 193 1.23 19.19 -4.21
N ARG A 194 1.33 20.21 -5.08
CA ARG A 194 0.18 20.90 -5.67
C ARG A 194 -0.68 20.01 -6.58
N LYS A 195 -0.25 18.79 -6.90
CA LYS A 195 -0.87 17.89 -7.89
C LYS A 195 -0.85 16.40 -7.52
N TRP A 196 -0.80 16.03 -6.24
CA TRP A 196 -1.09 14.65 -5.89
C TRP A 196 -2.62 14.47 -6.00
N THR A 197 -3.06 13.95 -7.14
CA THR A 197 -4.43 14.09 -7.68
C THR A 197 -5.45 13.10 -7.16
N SER A 198 -5.17 12.27 -6.16
CA SER A 198 -6.30 11.59 -5.51
C SER A 198 -6.76 12.42 -4.34
N ASP A 199 -8.05 12.76 -4.35
CA ASP A 199 -8.82 13.42 -3.30
C ASP A 199 -8.69 12.78 -1.89
N GLU A 200 -7.88 11.72 -1.77
CA GLU A 200 -7.67 10.94 -0.57
C GLU A 200 -6.19 10.77 -0.18
N GLY A 201 -5.20 11.25 -0.96
CA GLY A 201 -3.78 11.16 -0.60
C GLY A 201 -3.18 9.75 -0.60
N LEU A 202 -3.86 8.78 -1.23
CA LEU A 202 -3.49 7.35 -1.27
C LEU A 202 -2.98 6.89 -2.64
N HIS A 203 -3.44 7.52 -3.73
CA HIS A 203 -2.95 7.25 -5.09
C HIS A 203 -1.92 8.30 -5.51
N PHE A 204 -0.85 7.82 -6.13
CA PHE A 204 0.32 8.59 -6.53
C PHE A 204 0.26 8.79 -8.05
N ASP A 205 0.06 10.04 -8.49
CA ASP A 205 0.28 10.43 -9.88
C ASP A 205 1.55 11.27 -9.93
N LEU A 206 2.63 10.70 -10.45
CA LEU A 206 3.86 11.44 -10.73
C LEU A 206 3.82 11.82 -12.22
N GLN A 207 3.40 13.04 -12.53
CA GLN A 207 3.32 13.47 -13.92
C GLN A 207 4.73 13.73 -14.46
N HIS A 208 4.97 13.29 -15.70
CA HIS A 208 6.23 13.54 -16.39
C HIS A 208 6.39 15.06 -16.62
N GLY A 209 7.26 15.70 -15.85
CA GLY A 209 7.39 17.17 -15.80
C GLY A 209 7.47 17.72 -14.38
N ASP A 210 7.07 16.94 -13.37
CA ASP A 210 7.42 17.17 -11.97
C ASP A 210 8.93 16.94 -11.83
N ARG A 211 9.72 18.00 -12.07
CA ARG A 211 11.17 17.94 -11.97
C ARG A 211 11.57 17.75 -10.51
N MET A 212 12.18 16.61 -10.20
CA MET A 212 13.05 16.48 -9.03
C MET A 212 14.24 17.41 -9.26
N ALA A 213 14.24 18.56 -8.58
CA ALA A 213 15.35 19.52 -8.60
C ALA A 213 16.41 19.18 -7.54
#